data_AF-J4UK68-F1
#
_entry.id   AF-J4UK68-F1
#
_cell.length_a   1.000
_cell.length_b   1.000
_cell.length_c   1.000
_cell.angle_alpha   90.00
_cell.angle_beta   90.00
_cell.angle_gamma   90.00
#
_symmetry.space_group_name_H-M   'P 1'
#
loop_
_entity.id
_entity.type
_entity.pdbx_description
1 polymer ?
#
loop_
_entity_poly.entity_id
_entity_poly.type
_entity_poly.pdbx_seq_one_letter_code
_entity_poly.pdbx_strand_id
1 'polypeptide(L)'
;MGPLVIQFTDYEIETAPVLCLFLTFLTRRVVLGNYPSTDTLIRLVRFAKKWDCPRVIKKIIRALQSALENGAMNLKSICIVAAALGNLRPCEAVVLQAATLSKANRPWKTWELPSEWEHLIPEEYHDALCWGTVKERSHTAERRCVVDLWPRFLRQLYHRQQSRPYVTPQDVADEFRARVNKVKMEQRVARRLMRWVEESRNAEYDNPEVQVVLE
;
A
#
# COMPACT_ATOMS: atom_id res chain seq x y z
N MET A 1 23.07 37.16 4.45
CA MET A 1 22.30 35.90 4.35
C MET A 1 23.22 34.88 3.70
N GLY A 2 23.68 33.87 4.45
CA GLY A 2 24.46 32.77 3.87
C GLY A 2 23.59 31.94 2.91
N PRO A 3 24.19 31.24 1.93
CA PRO A 3 23.43 30.37 1.05
C PRO A 3 22.67 29.33 1.89
N LEU A 4 21.38 29.15 1.61
CA LEU A 4 20.59 28.04 2.14
C LEU A 4 21.26 26.73 1.68
N VAL A 5 22.05 26.13 2.56
CA VAL A 5 22.61 24.80 2.32
C VAL A 5 21.46 23.82 2.44
N ILE A 6 20.97 23.33 1.31
CA ILE A 6 20.01 22.24 1.27
C ILE A 6 20.73 21.02 1.82
N GLN A 7 20.44 20.65 3.06
CA GLN A 7 20.95 19.43 3.66
C GLN A 7 19.99 18.30 3.31
N PHE A 8 20.51 17.33 2.56
CA PHE A 8 19.83 16.06 2.40
C PHE A 8 19.89 15.31 3.73
N THR A 9 18.73 15.01 4.27
CA THR A 9 18.53 14.38 5.59
C THR A 9 18.14 12.91 5.47
N ASP A 10 17.79 12.45 4.26
CA ASP A 10 17.37 11.08 4.00
C ASP A 10 18.11 10.51 2.79
N TYR A 11 19.25 9.86 3.06
CA TYR A 11 20.12 9.29 2.04
C TYR A 11 19.49 8.15 1.24
N GLU A 12 18.38 7.56 1.72
CA GLU A 12 17.71 6.48 0.99
C GLU A 12 16.90 7.01 -0.19
N ILE A 13 16.26 8.17 -0.04
CA ILE A 13 15.36 8.72 -1.06
C ILE A 13 15.89 9.99 -1.73
N GLU A 14 16.84 10.69 -1.13
CA GLU A 14 17.40 11.95 -1.64
C GLU A 14 18.66 11.70 -2.48
N THR A 15 18.54 10.77 -3.42
CA THR A 15 19.63 10.38 -4.33
C THR A 15 19.54 11.14 -5.65
N ALA A 16 20.67 11.29 -6.36
CA ALA A 16 20.71 11.97 -7.65
C ALA A 16 19.69 11.40 -8.67
N PRO A 17 19.53 10.05 -8.83
CA PRO A 17 18.52 9.49 -9.72
C PRO A 17 17.09 9.89 -9.35
N VAL A 18 16.76 9.91 -8.05
CA VAL A 18 15.42 10.28 -7.57
C VAL A 18 15.14 11.77 -7.78
N LEU A 19 16.14 12.64 -7.53
CA LEU A 19 16.03 14.08 -7.76
C LEU A 19 15.88 14.40 -9.25
N CYS A 20 16.68 13.79 -10.12
CA CYS A 20 16.55 13.95 -11.57
C CYS A 20 15.16 13.51 -12.04
N LEU A 21 14.67 12.38 -11.54
CA LEU A 21 13.35 11.88 -11.87
C LEU A 21 12.25 12.81 -11.35
N PHE A 22 12.37 13.30 -10.13
CA PHE A 22 11.45 14.25 -9.52
C PHE A 22 11.33 15.54 -10.35
N LEU A 23 12.47 16.13 -10.73
CA LEU A 23 12.51 17.31 -11.60
C LEU A 23 11.91 17.03 -12.98
N THR A 24 12.13 15.84 -13.52
CA THR A 24 11.52 15.40 -14.79
C THR A 24 10.00 15.32 -14.67
N PHE A 25 9.49 14.72 -13.59
CA PHE A 25 8.06 14.69 -13.30
C PHE A 25 7.50 16.09 -13.07
N LEU A 26 8.23 17.02 -12.45
CA LEU A 26 7.76 18.40 -12.30
C LEU A 26 7.63 19.11 -13.66
N THR A 27 8.66 19.03 -14.49
CA THR A 27 8.82 19.90 -15.67
C THR A 27 8.26 19.32 -16.96
N ARG A 28 8.23 17.98 -17.11
CA ARG A 28 7.91 17.32 -18.38
C ARG A 28 6.64 16.46 -18.28
N ARG A 29 6.18 15.99 -19.44
CA ARG A 29 5.24 14.87 -19.56
C ARG A 29 6.06 13.57 -19.56
N VAL A 30 5.72 12.64 -18.66
CA VAL A 30 6.47 11.40 -18.45
C VAL A 30 5.69 10.22 -19.03
N VAL A 31 6.39 9.31 -19.70
CA VAL A 31 5.89 8.04 -20.22
C VAL A 31 6.82 6.95 -19.74
N LEU A 32 6.32 5.96 -18.97
CA LEU A 32 7.18 5.04 -18.21
C LEU A 32 7.89 3.95 -19.03
N GLY A 33 7.72 3.90 -20.36
CA GLY A 33 8.18 2.78 -21.20
C GLY A 33 9.71 2.56 -21.25
N ASN A 34 10.52 3.58 -20.94
CA ASN A 34 11.99 3.50 -20.87
C ASN A 34 12.54 4.00 -19.52
N TYR A 35 11.69 4.10 -18.51
CA TYR A 35 11.98 4.83 -17.27
C TYR A 35 12.54 3.90 -16.17
N PRO A 36 13.06 4.48 -15.06
CA PRO A 36 14.00 3.78 -14.19
C PRO A 36 13.36 2.62 -13.43
N SER A 37 14.20 1.88 -12.73
CA SER A 37 13.81 0.71 -11.95
C SER A 37 12.60 0.98 -11.05
N THR A 38 11.84 -0.08 -10.77
CA THR A 38 10.68 -0.02 -9.86
C THR A 38 11.08 0.57 -8.50
N ASP A 39 12.25 0.23 -7.98
CA ASP A 39 12.82 0.81 -6.76
C ASP A 39 12.97 2.34 -6.84
N THR A 40 13.54 2.86 -7.94
CA THR A 40 13.69 4.31 -8.14
C THR A 40 12.33 5.02 -8.14
N LEU A 41 11.30 4.42 -8.73
CA LEU A 41 9.94 4.96 -8.73
C LEU A 41 9.30 4.93 -7.33
N ILE A 42 9.56 3.90 -6.53
CA ILE A 42 9.10 3.83 -5.13
C ILE A 42 9.79 4.92 -4.30
N ARG A 43 11.11 5.08 -4.44
CA ARG A 43 11.85 6.15 -3.76
C ARG A 43 11.36 7.53 -4.19
N LEU A 44 11.04 7.74 -5.46
CA LEU A 44 10.38 8.96 -5.94
C LEU A 44 9.03 9.20 -5.24
N VAL A 45 8.21 8.16 -5.08
CA VAL A 45 6.93 8.29 -4.36
C VAL A 45 7.15 8.70 -2.91
N ARG A 46 8.12 8.07 -2.22
CA ARG A 46 8.49 8.45 -0.84
C ARG A 46 9.00 9.89 -0.77
N PHE A 47 9.88 10.29 -1.69
CA PHE A 47 10.39 11.65 -1.79
C PHE A 47 9.25 12.65 -2.01
N ALA A 48 8.35 12.40 -2.97
CA ALA A 48 7.22 13.28 -3.24
C ALA A 48 6.23 13.38 -2.08
N LYS A 49 6.11 12.33 -1.24
CA LYS A 49 5.34 12.38 0.01
C LYS A 49 6.04 13.17 1.11
N LYS A 50 7.35 12.97 1.30
CA LYS A 50 8.17 13.70 2.28
C LYS A 50 8.07 15.22 2.08
N TRP A 51 8.12 15.65 0.82
CA TRP A 51 8.10 17.06 0.43
C TRP A 51 6.69 17.59 0.05
N ASP A 52 5.63 16.86 0.41
CA ASP A 52 4.22 17.21 0.11
C ASP A 52 3.99 17.76 -1.31
N CYS A 53 4.35 16.96 -2.31
CA CYS A 53 4.30 17.34 -3.72
C CYS A 53 3.14 16.65 -4.48
N PRO A 54 1.87 17.08 -4.28
CA PRO A 54 0.71 16.42 -4.84
C PRO A 54 0.66 16.46 -6.38
N ARG A 55 1.30 17.46 -7.01
CA ARG A 55 1.41 17.57 -8.46
C ARG A 55 2.22 16.41 -9.06
N VAL A 56 3.34 16.04 -8.43
CA VAL A 56 4.19 14.93 -8.85
C VAL A 56 3.46 13.61 -8.63
N ILE A 57 2.84 13.42 -7.46
CA ILE A 57 2.01 12.25 -7.15
C ILE A 57 0.93 12.02 -8.21
N LYS A 58 0.18 13.07 -8.60
CA LYS A 58 -0.85 12.98 -9.66
C LYS A 58 -0.25 12.58 -11.01
N LYS A 59 0.94 13.09 -11.36
CA LYS A 59 1.61 12.73 -12.61
C LYS A 59 2.10 11.27 -12.58
N ILE A 60 2.62 10.78 -11.45
CA ILE A 60 2.99 9.36 -11.30
C ILE A 60 1.76 8.46 -11.52
N ILE A 61 0.63 8.78 -10.88
CA ILE A 61 -0.62 8.01 -11.06
C ILE A 61 -1.03 7.94 -12.54
N ARG A 62 -1.01 9.07 -13.25
CA ARG A 62 -1.35 9.12 -14.69
C ARG A 62 -0.35 8.32 -15.53
N ALA A 63 0.93 8.41 -15.20
CA ALA A 63 1.97 7.69 -15.91
C ALA A 63 1.83 6.17 -15.73
N LEU A 64 1.45 5.71 -14.52
CA LEU A 64 1.14 4.30 -14.24
C LEU A 64 -0.09 3.81 -15.01
N GLN A 65 -1.16 4.61 -15.07
CA GLN A 65 -2.35 4.27 -15.86
C GLN A 65 -2.02 4.12 -17.34
N SER A 66 -1.29 5.09 -17.89
CA SER A 66 -0.83 5.03 -19.28
C SER A 66 0.11 3.85 -19.54
N ALA A 67 0.97 3.49 -18.58
CA ALA A 67 1.84 2.32 -18.70
C ALA A 67 1.05 1.00 -18.68
N LEU A 68 -0.02 0.94 -17.88
CA LEU A 68 -0.93 -0.21 -17.82
C LEU A 68 -1.66 -0.41 -19.15
N GLU A 69 -2.23 0.67 -19.70
CA GLU A 69 -2.98 0.66 -20.96
C GLU A 69 -2.10 0.27 -22.16
N ASN A 70 -0.86 0.77 -22.21
CA ASN A 70 0.05 0.54 -23.32
C ASN A 70 0.97 -0.68 -23.14
N GLY A 71 0.86 -1.40 -22.02
CA GLY A 71 1.76 -2.51 -21.70
C GLY A 71 3.23 -2.10 -21.56
N ALA A 72 3.51 -0.83 -21.29
CA ALA A 72 4.86 -0.26 -21.30
C ALA A 72 5.68 -0.63 -20.06
N MET A 73 5.04 -1.22 -19.06
CA MET A 73 5.64 -1.63 -17.80
C MET A 73 4.96 -2.92 -17.33
N ASN A 74 5.72 -3.81 -16.68
CA ASN A 74 5.14 -5.07 -16.20
C ASN A 74 4.08 -4.79 -15.10
N LEU A 75 3.07 -5.66 -15.05
CA LEU A 75 1.93 -5.53 -14.14
C LEU A 75 2.34 -5.49 -12.66
N LYS A 76 3.32 -6.32 -12.26
CA LYS A 76 3.81 -6.36 -10.87
C LYS A 76 4.37 -5.00 -10.44
N SER A 77 5.27 -4.43 -11.24
CA SER A 77 5.90 -3.14 -11.00
C SER A 77 4.88 -2.01 -10.93
N ILE A 78 3.85 -2.00 -11.80
CA ILE A 78 2.77 -1.00 -11.73
C ILE A 78 2.04 -1.10 -10.38
N CYS A 79 1.69 -2.32 -9.97
CA CYS A 79 0.98 -2.56 -8.72
C CYS A 79 1.78 -2.10 -7.50
N ILE A 80 3.10 -2.33 -7.48
CA ILE A 80 3.95 -1.97 -6.34
C ILE A 80 4.08 -0.46 -6.21
N VAL A 81 4.33 0.25 -7.31
CA VAL A 81 4.41 1.73 -7.28
C VAL A 81 3.06 2.32 -6.89
N ALA A 82 1.95 1.74 -7.36
CA ALA A 82 0.61 2.15 -6.97
C ALA A 82 0.29 1.87 -5.49
N ALA A 83 0.77 0.75 -4.95
CA ALA A 83 0.66 0.45 -3.53
C ALA A 83 1.51 1.41 -2.68
N ALA A 84 2.74 1.73 -3.11
CA ALA A 84 3.57 2.74 -2.46
C ALA A 84 2.91 4.14 -2.46
N LEU A 85 2.13 4.46 -3.50
CA LEU A 85 1.29 5.67 -3.55
C LEU A 85 0.10 5.62 -2.57
N GLY A 86 -0.27 4.44 -2.07
CA GLY A 86 -1.50 4.23 -1.31
C GLY A 86 -2.75 4.35 -2.19
N ASN A 87 -2.60 4.20 -3.51
CA ASN A 87 -3.69 4.35 -4.47
C ASN A 87 -4.23 2.97 -4.87
N LEU A 88 -5.46 2.69 -4.45
CA LEU A 88 -6.13 1.43 -4.71
C LEU A 88 -6.46 1.20 -6.19
N ARG A 89 -6.82 2.26 -6.93
CA ARG A 89 -7.39 2.11 -8.28
C ARG A 89 -6.43 1.45 -9.28
N PRO A 90 -5.14 1.86 -9.39
CA PRO A 90 -4.23 1.20 -10.32
C PRO A 90 -3.92 -0.24 -9.90
N CYS A 91 -3.80 -0.54 -8.60
CA CYS A 91 -3.60 -1.91 -8.13
C CYS A 91 -4.78 -2.81 -8.52
N GLU A 92 -6.00 -2.32 -8.36
CA GLU A 92 -7.21 -3.05 -8.73
C GLU A 92 -7.28 -3.30 -10.24
N ALA A 93 -6.96 -2.29 -11.06
CA ALA A 93 -6.91 -2.43 -12.51
C ALA A 93 -5.86 -3.45 -12.96
N VAL A 94 -4.69 -3.47 -12.28
CA VAL A 94 -3.66 -4.49 -12.51
C VAL A 94 -4.19 -5.88 -12.16
N VAL A 95 -4.84 -6.05 -11.00
CA VAL A 95 -5.42 -7.33 -10.56
C VAL A 95 -6.44 -7.83 -11.58
N LEU A 96 -7.31 -6.95 -12.07
CA LEU A 96 -8.30 -7.26 -13.10
C LEU A 96 -7.64 -7.75 -14.40
N GLN A 97 -6.62 -7.03 -14.88
CA GLN A 97 -5.90 -7.39 -16.10
C GLN A 97 -5.12 -8.71 -15.92
N ALA A 98 -4.46 -8.90 -14.79
CA ALA A 98 -3.74 -10.13 -14.48
C ALA A 98 -4.67 -11.34 -14.33
N ALA A 99 -5.86 -11.17 -13.74
CA ALA A 99 -6.89 -12.22 -13.67
C ALA A 99 -7.44 -12.57 -15.05
N THR A 100 -7.57 -11.59 -15.95
CA THR A 100 -7.96 -11.82 -17.35
C THR A 100 -6.92 -12.63 -18.12
N LEU A 101 -5.63 -12.41 -17.84
CA LEU A 101 -4.52 -13.12 -18.49
C LEU A 101 -4.24 -14.51 -17.89
N SER A 102 -4.60 -14.72 -16.62
CA SER A 102 -4.33 -15.97 -15.89
C SER A 102 -5.41 -17.01 -16.10
N LYS A 103 -5.03 -18.21 -16.58
CA LYS A 103 -5.95 -19.37 -16.67
C LYS A 103 -6.51 -19.81 -15.31
N ALA A 104 -5.87 -19.42 -14.20
CA ALA A 104 -6.25 -19.80 -12.84
C ALA A 104 -7.12 -18.73 -12.14
N ASN A 105 -7.52 -17.65 -12.85
CA ASN A 105 -8.26 -16.48 -12.34
C ASN A 105 -7.63 -15.74 -11.15
N ARG A 106 -6.51 -16.20 -10.59
CA ARG A 106 -5.76 -15.54 -9.51
C ARG A 106 -4.45 -14.99 -10.06
N PRO A 107 -4.13 -13.71 -9.79
CA PRO A 107 -3.04 -13.02 -10.48
C PRO A 107 -1.65 -13.40 -9.96
N TRP A 108 -1.47 -13.58 -8.64
CA TRP A 108 -0.18 -13.87 -8.02
C TRP A 108 -0.31 -14.81 -6.83
N LYS A 109 0.64 -15.73 -6.65
CA LYS A 109 0.71 -16.57 -5.45
C LYS A 109 1.44 -15.84 -4.31
N THR A 110 1.17 -16.22 -3.06
CA THR A 110 1.75 -15.62 -1.85
C THR A 110 3.28 -15.55 -1.85
N TRP A 111 3.96 -16.52 -2.46
CA TRP A 111 5.43 -16.59 -2.54
C TRP A 111 6.01 -15.91 -3.80
N GLU A 112 5.18 -15.33 -4.67
CA GLU A 112 5.61 -14.70 -5.93
C GLU A 112 5.83 -13.19 -5.83
N LEU A 113 5.70 -12.62 -4.63
CA LEU A 113 6.17 -11.29 -4.29
C LEU A 113 7.64 -11.40 -3.85
N PRO A 114 8.60 -10.84 -4.60
CA PRO A 114 9.97 -10.68 -4.15
C PRO A 114 10.06 -10.10 -2.75
N SER A 115 10.90 -10.72 -1.90
CA SER A 115 11.20 -10.28 -0.53
C SER A 115 11.72 -8.84 -0.49
N GLU A 116 12.40 -8.41 -1.55
CA GLU A 116 12.86 -7.05 -1.78
C GLU A 116 11.73 -6.01 -1.74
N TRP A 117 10.46 -6.42 -1.87
CA TRP A 117 9.32 -5.50 -1.96
C TRP A 117 8.46 -5.46 -0.70
N GLU A 118 8.60 -6.44 0.21
CA GLU A 118 7.77 -6.54 1.42
C GLU A 118 7.86 -5.28 2.29
N HIS A 119 9.06 -4.69 2.41
CA HIS A 119 9.30 -3.48 3.20
C HIS A 119 8.89 -2.18 2.48
N LEU A 120 8.54 -2.24 1.20
CA LEU A 120 8.20 -1.07 0.37
C LEU A 120 6.69 -0.89 0.17
N ILE A 121 5.92 -1.96 0.38
CA ILE A 121 4.48 -2.00 0.16
C ILE A 121 3.78 -1.78 1.52
N PRO A 122 2.79 -0.86 1.61
CA PRO A 122 1.99 -0.76 2.83
C PRO A 122 1.27 -2.07 3.11
N GLU A 123 1.21 -2.45 4.39
CA GLU A 123 0.70 -3.74 4.87
C GLU A 123 -0.68 -4.07 4.29
N GLU A 124 -1.56 -3.07 4.13
CA GLU A 124 -2.90 -3.29 3.58
C GLU A 124 -2.92 -3.79 2.13
N TYR A 125 -1.88 -3.50 1.34
CA TYR A 125 -1.75 -3.98 -0.03
C TYR A 125 -1.04 -5.32 -0.06
N HIS A 126 -0.03 -5.52 0.79
CA HIS A 126 0.73 -6.76 0.85
C HIS A 126 -0.18 -7.98 1.08
N ASP A 127 -1.02 -7.94 2.12
CA ASP A 127 -1.89 -9.05 2.47
C ASP A 127 -3.01 -9.28 1.44
N ALA A 128 -3.45 -8.21 0.77
CA ALA A 128 -4.45 -8.30 -0.29
C ALA A 128 -3.89 -8.89 -1.59
N LEU A 129 -2.61 -8.66 -1.89
CA LEU A 129 -1.90 -9.20 -3.06
C LEU A 129 -1.48 -10.67 -2.88
N CYS A 130 -1.45 -11.15 -1.65
CA CYS A 130 -1.10 -12.51 -1.26
C CYS A 130 -2.29 -13.48 -1.41
N TRP A 131 -2.50 -14.02 -2.62
CA TRP A 131 -3.57 -14.99 -2.87
C TRP A 131 -3.12 -16.43 -2.56
N GLY A 132 -3.37 -16.87 -1.33
CA GLY A 132 -3.16 -18.25 -0.89
C GLY A 132 -3.88 -18.49 0.43
N THR A 133 -4.22 -19.75 0.73
CA THR A 133 -4.51 -20.12 2.12
C THR A 133 -3.32 -19.67 2.95
N VAL A 134 -3.58 -18.95 4.03
CA VAL A 134 -2.64 -18.81 5.14
C VAL A 134 -2.38 -20.25 5.62
N LYS A 135 -1.48 -20.98 4.94
CA LYS A 135 -0.77 -22.07 5.61
C LYS A 135 0.02 -21.31 6.65
N GLU A 136 -0.45 -21.43 7.88
CA GLU A 136 0.18 -21.00 9.12
C GLU A 136 1.57 -20.43 8.83
N ARG A 137 1.68 -19.09 8.84
CA ARG A 137 2.99 -18.48 9.07
C ARG A 137 3.47 -19.12 10.36
N SER A 138 4.41 -20.04 10.22
CA SER A 138 5.02 -20.78 11.31
C SER A 138 5.50 -19.79 12.36
N HIS A 139 4.77 -19.74 13.47
CA HIS A 139 5.10 -19.42 14.86
C HIS A 139 6.53 -18.96 15.22
N THR A 140 7.15 -18.01 14.52
CA THR A 140 8.41 -17.38 14.96
C THR A 140 8.39 -15.86 14.96
N ALA A 141 7.27 -15.22 14.62
CA ALA A 141 7.04 -13.81 14.94
C ALA A 141 5.74 -13.70 15.73
N GLU A 142 5.87 -13.42 17.02
CA GLU A 142 4.78 -13.04 17.90
C GLU A 142 3.96 -11.89 17.29
N ARG A 143 2.89 -12.21 16.56
CA ARG A 143 1.78 -11.30 16.30
C ARG A 143 0.51 -11.96 16.80
N ARG A 144 0.21 -11.64 18.06
CA ARG A 144 -0.94 -12.14 18.82
C ARG A 144 -2.26 -11.82 18.08
N CYS A 145 -3.11 -12.83 18.01
CA CYS A 145 -4.56 -12.84 17.79
C CYS A 145 -5.20 -11.56 17.20
N VAL A 146 -5.51 -11.59 15.90
CA VAL A 146 -6.62 -10.80 15.36
C VAL A 146 -7.86 -11.69 15.41
N VAL A 147 -8.78 -11.36 16.33
CA VAL A 147 -10.13 -11.93 16.40
C VAL A 147 -10.75 -11.90 15.01
N ASP A 148 -11.37 -13.00 14.61
CA ASP A 148 -11.89 -13.29 13.28
C ASP A 148 -13.11 -12.41 12.90
N LEU A 149 -12.86 -11.10 12.81
CA LEU A 149 -13.82 -10.05 12.46
C LEU A 149 -13.92 -9.92 10.94
N TRP A 150 -14.12 -11.03 10.25
CA TRP A 150 -14.57 -10.94 8.85
C TRP A 150 -15.92 -10.22 8.81
N PRO A 151 -16.01 -9.03 8.18
CA PRO A 151 -17.28 -8.37 7.95
C PRO A 151 -18.24 -9.33 7.22
N ARG A 152 -19.54 -9.29 7.56
CA ARG A 152 -20.55 -10.17 6.95
C ARG A 152 -20.50 -10.15 5.42
N PHE A 153 -20.19 -9.00 4.80
CA PHE A 153 -20.08 -8.87 3.34
C PHE A 153 -18.90 -9.67 2.76
N LEU A 154 -17.77 -9.76 3.46
CA LEU A 154 -16.61 -10.57 3.04
C LEU A 154 -16.93 -12.06 3.18
N ARG A 155 -17.63 -12.47 4.24
CA ARG A 155 -18.13 -13.86 4.35
C ARG A 155 -19.13 -14.19 3.26
N GLN A 156 -20.03 -13.27 2.93
CA GLN A 156 -20.98 -13.43 1.83
C GLN A 156 -20.29 -13.47 0.46
N LEU A 157 -19.26 -12.67 0.22
CA LEU A 157 -18.45 -12.73 -1.00
C LEU A 157 -17.69 -14.06 -1.10
N TYR A 158 -17.04 -14.48 -0.03
CA TYR A 158 -16.34 -15.76 0.04
C TYR A 158 -17.28 -16.96 -0.16
N HIS A 159 -18.43 -16.97 0.51
CA HIS A 159 -19.45 -18.01 0.31
C HIS A 159 -20.09 -17.96 -1.08
N ARG A 160 -20.30 -16.76 -1.66
CA ARG A 160 -20.77 -16.61 -3.05
C ARG A 160 -19.72 -17.05 -4.08
N GLN A 161 -18.44 -16.88 -3.80
CA GLN A 161 -17.36 -17.36 -4.65
C GLN A 161 -17.19 -18.88 -4.54
N GLN A 162 -17.40 -19.47 -3.36
CA GLN A 162 -17.39 -20.93 -3.19
C GLN A 162 -18.60 -21.62 -3.84
N SER A 163 -19.72 -20.93 -3.98
CA SER A 163 -20.96 -21.49 -4.58
C SER A 163 -21.12 -21.20 -6.07
N ARG A 164 -20.21 -20.43 -6.68
CA ARG A 164 -20.22 -20.17 -8.14
C ARG A 164 -19.30 -21.14 -8.88
N PRO A 165 -19.74 -21.76 -9.99
CA PRO A 165 -18.90 -22.62 -10.81
C PRO A 165 -17.79 -21.86 -11.58
N TYR A 166 -17.84 -20.52 -11.60
CA TYR A 166 -16.87 -19.68 -12.29
C TYR A 166 -16.63 -18.37 -11.53
N VAL A 167 -15.36 -18.05 -11.27
CA VAL A 167 -14.93 -16.77 -10.68
C VAL A 167 -14.55 -15.84 -11.83
N THR A 168 -15.19 -14.68 -11.96
CA THR A 168 -14.84 -13.72 -13.02
C THR A 168 -13.63 -12.87 -12.62
N PRO A 169 -12.88 -12.29 -13.58
CA PRO A 169 -11.81 -11.34 -13.27
C PRO A 169 -12.29 -10.16 -12.41
N GLN A 170 -13.54 -9.73 -12.57
CA GLN A 170 -14.14 -8.66 -11.77
C GLN A 170 -14.36 -9.11 -10.31
N ASP A 171 -14.80 -10.35 -10.08
CA ASP A 171 -14.94 -10.89 -8.72
C ASP A 171 -13.59 -10.90 -7.97
N VAL A 172 -12.50 -11.12 -8.69
CA VAL A 172 -11.12 -11.12 -8.16
C VAL A 172 -10.67 -9.70 -7.79
N ALA A 173 -10.96 -8.73 -8.66
CA ALA A 173 -10.69 -7.31 -8.40
C ALA A 173 -11.50 -6.79 -7.20
N ASP A 174 -12.77 -7.17 -7.09
CA ASP A 174 -13.64 -6.78 -5.98
C ASP A 174 -13.21 -7.42 -4.65
N GLU A 175 -12.77 -8.68 -4.68
CA GLU A 175 -12.20 -9.33 -3.49
C GLU A 175 -10.88 -8.65 -3.06
N PHE A 176 -9.99 -8.32 -4.00
CA PHE A 176 -8.78 -7.55 -3.69
C PHE A 176 -9.12 -6.22 -3.00
N ARG A 177 -10.03 -5.43 -3.60
CA ARG A 177 -10.52 -4.18 -3.05
C ARG A 177 -11.07 -4.37 -1.63
N ALA A 178 -11.88 -5.40 -1.43
CA ALA A 178 -12.50 -5.69 -0.14
C ALA A 178 -11.45 -6.03 0.94
N ARG A 179 -10.41 -6.80 0.60
CA ARG A 179 -9.29 -7.12 1.50
C ARG A 179 -8.51 -5.87 1.91
N VAL A 180 -8.12 -5.02 0.95
CA VAL A 180 -7.41 -3.75 1.25
C VAL A 180 -8.26 -2.86 2.18
N ASN A 181 -9.55 -2.73 1.88
CA ASN A 181 -10.45 -1.89 2.67
C ASN A 181 -10.65 -2.41 4.10
N LYS A 182 -10.65 -3.74 4.30
CA LYS A 182 -10.70 -4.36 5.63
C LYS A 182 -9.48 -3.96 6.45
N VAL A 183 -8.27 -4.15 5.93
CA VAL A 183 -7.04 -3.81 6.67
C VAL A 183 -6.98 -2.31 6.97
N LYS A 184 -7.35 -1.45 6.01
CA LYS A 184 -7.46 0.02 6.25
C LYS A 184 -8.51 0.37 7.30
N MET A 185 -9.58 -0.40 7.43
CA MET A 185 -10.57 -0.20 8.49
C MET A 185 -10.00 -0.60 9.85
N GLU A 186 -9.38 -1.78 9.96
CA GLU A 186 -8.77 -2.29 11.19
C GLU A 186 -7.68 -1.33 11.71
N GLN A 187 -6.78 -0.87 10.84
CA GLN A 187 -5.76 0.12 11.19
C GLN A 187 -6.35 1.47 11.64
N ARG A 188 -7.52 1.88 11.11
CA ARG A 188 -8.21 3.11 11.55
C ARG A 188 -8.83 2.94 12.93
N VAL A 189 -9.44 1.78 13.20
CA VAL A 189 -10.01 1.45 14.51
C VAL A 189 -8.90 1.38 15.55
N ALA A 190 -7.81 0.66 15.26
CA ALA A 190 -6.66 0.56 16.15
C ALA A 190 -6.06 1.94 16.50
N ARG A 191 -5.88 2.82 15.52
CA ARG A 191 -5.40 4.20 15.76
C ARG A 191 -6.34 5.02 16.63
N ARG A 192 -7.66 4.87 16.46
CA ARG A 192 -8.64 5.55 17.33
C ARG A 192 -8.60 5.03 18.75
N LEU A 193 -8.48 3.71 18.93
CA LEU A 193 -8.35 3.08 20.24
C LEU A 193 -7.07 3.55 20.95
N MET A 194 -5.93 3.54 20.26
CA MET A 194 -4.67 4.03 20.83
C MET A 194 -4.76 5.50 21.25
N ARG A 195 -5.35 6.35 20.40
CA ARG A 195 -5.56 7.75 20.76
C ARG A 195 -6.48 7.90 21.97
N TRP A 196 -7.58 7.14 22.02
CA TRP A 196 -8.49 7.15 23.17
C TRP A 196 -7.80 6.69 24.46
N VAL A 197 -6.93 5.68 24.39
CA VAL A 197 -6.11 5.23 25.53
C VAL A 197 -5.13 6.33 25.97
N GLU A 198 -4.46 7.01 25.04
CA GLU A 198 -3.56 8.14 25.34
C GLU A 198 -4.31 9.33 25.97
N GLU A 199 -5.47 9.70 25.41
CA GLU A 199 -6.35 10.75 25.93
C GLU A 199 -6.88 10.40 27.33
N SER A 200 -7.30 9.15 27.55
CA SER A 200 -7.78 8.68 28.86
C SER A 200 -6.66 8.67 29.90
N ARG A 201 -5.46 8.22 29.51
CA ARG A 201 -4.29 8.25 30.38
C ARG A 201 -3.95 9.67 30.79
N ASN A 202 -3.94 10.62 29.86
CA ASN A 202 -3.64 12.02 30.16
C ASN A 202 -4.72 12.66 31.05
N ALA A 203 -6.00 12.31 30.86
CA ALA A 203 -7.10 12.77 31.70
C ALA A 203 -7.00 12.25 33.16
N GLU A 204 -6.44 11.06 33.38
CA GLU A 204 -6.17 10.54 34.73
C GLU A 204 -5.05 11.31 35.44
N TYR A 205 -4.03 11.79 34.72
CA TYR A 205 -2.92 12.59 35.28
C TYR A 205 -3.29 14.07 35.51
N ASP A 206 -4.28 14.60 34.80
CA ASP A 206 -4.82 15.96 34.98
C ASP A 206 -5.90 16.03 36.09
N ASN A 207 -6.23 14.92 36.74
CA ASN A 207 -7.16 14.90 37.86
C ASN A 207 -6.43 15.34 39.15
N PRO A 208 -6.82 16.49 39.78
CA PRO A 208 -6.12 17.03 40.95
C PRO A 208 -6.10 16.08 42.15
N GLU A 209 -7.02 15.11 42.25
CA GLU A 209 -7.02 14.11 43.32
C GLU A 209 -5.90 13.06 43.18
N VAL A 210 -5.38 12.81 41.97
CA VAL A 210 -4.29 11.84 41.72
C VAL A 210 -2.92 12.47 41.98
N GLN A 211 -2.77 13.79 41.82
CA GLN A 211 -1.54 14.50 42.16
C GLN A 211 -1.28 14.55 43.68
N VAL A 212 -2.33 14.47 44.51
CA VAL A 212 -2.22 14.48 45.98
C VAL A 212 -1.67 13.15 46.55
N VAL A 213 -1.67 12.08 45.76
CA VAL A 213 -1.16 10.76 46.20
C VAL A 213 0.34 10.56 45.87
N LEU A 214 0.96 11.51 45.15
CA LEU A 214 2.36 11.43 44.71
C LEU A 214 3.32 12.39 45.43
N GLU A 215 2.88 13.09 46.49
CA GLU A 215 3.74 13.87 47.42
C GLU A 215 4.01 13.12 48.73
#